data_AF-A0A5E5B2Z8-F1
#
_entry.id   AF-A0A5E5B2Z8-F1
#
_cell.length_a   1.000
_cell.length_b   1.000
_cell.length_c   1.000
_cell.angle_alpha   90.00
_cell.angle_beta   90.00
_cell.angle_gamma   90.00
#
_symmetry.space_group_name_H-M   'P 1'
#
loop_
_entity.id
_entity.type
_entity.pdbx_description
1 polymer ?
#
loop_
_entity_poly.entity_id
_entity_poly.type
_entity_poly.pdbx_seq_one_letter_code
_entity_poly.pdbx_strand_id
1 'polypeptide(L)'
;MQETSPLNLQQVQLLSQLVDGLSAEQMAWVRGFLAGINHSVRQVGQPGAIAATGNASAPQLTILYGSQTGHAQEVAEQAKARATAAGFKVDLFAMGDYKSSRLKHDKLLLVAVSTQGEGEPPDDARDFYDFLHSDNAPRLDGTRYAVLGLGDSSYEKFCQAGKDFDTRLAALGAERLVSRVDSDVDYDTPAERWIDDAIEALKLLKLLKPINQATASQASTSGTAANLMDSFTLAALAGGVGATATAEPRYSRKSPFDAPVLENITLSGRGSSKEVHHLELSLEGSGLTYEPGDALGVVVKNDASLVDELIDTLALDPQATTTTHDRTLSLRDAFLGAYDITTLSRAFLEKYAVLTDSTELRTLLSAGNEAALRDYLHGRDVLDVVRQFPARKLKAAEFVGTLRTLQPRMYSIASSLAANPEAVHITVGAVRYDSHGRARRGVASTYLADLARTGASVPVYIEANRNFKLPQDAHAPIIMIGPGTGIAPFRAFVEERQALDAPGKNWLFFGDRNFRTDFLYQREWQRYAKDGVLTKIDLAFSRDTEDKVYVQHRLREQGKAVYEWLQEGAHLYVCGDAEHMARDVHTALIDVIAQHGDLSQEAAAEYVKTLQREKRYQRDVY
;
A
#
# COMPACT_ATOMS: atom_id res chain seq x y z
N MET A 1 -49.58 -62.53 8.68
CA MET A 1 -48.99 -61.17 8.70
C MET A 1 -48.77 -60.70 7.28
N GLN A 2 -49.89 -60.56 6.55
CA GLN A 2 -49.97 -59.89 5.26
C GLN A 2 -50.56 -58.50 5.53
N GLU A 3 -50.17 -57.53 4.70
CA GLU A 3 -50.64 -56.13 4.63
C GLU A 3 -49.87 -55.07 5.45
N THR A 4 -48.60 -54.82 5.10
CA THR A 4 -47.96 -53.48 5.27
C THR A 4 -46.86 -53.18 4.23
N SER A 5 -46.69 -54.01 3.18
CA SER A 5 -45.69 -53.73 2.14
C SER A 5 -46.36 -53.02 0.95
N PRO A 6 -45.81 -51.88 0.46
CA PRO A 6 -46.32 -51.19 -0.73
C PRO A 6 -45.99 -51.91 -2.05
N LEU A 7 -45.35 -53.08 -2.00
CA LEU A 7 -44.92 -53.88 -3.15
C LEU A 7 -45.95 -54.97 -3.47
N ASN A 8 -46.15 -55.25 -4.76
CA ASN A 8 -47.04 -56.34 -5.18
C ASN A 8 -46.40 -57.73 -4.94
N LEU A 9 -47.23 -58.78 -4.98
CA LEU A 9 -46.81 -60.16 -4.66
C LEU A 9 -45.61 -60.65 -5.48
N GLN A 10 -45.54 -60.31 -6.76
CA GLN A 10 -44.43 -60.69 -7.63
C GLN A 10 -43.14 -59.92 -7.29
N GLN A 11 -43.25 -58.64 -6.95
CA GLN A 11 -42.13 -57.80 -6.51
C GLN A 11 -41.58 -58.24 -5.15
N VAL A 12 -42.46 -58.63 -4.21
CA VAL A 12 -42.04 -59.17 -2.91
C VAL A 12 -41.29 -60.49 -3.08
N GLN A 13 -41.71 -61.36 -4.01
CA GLN A 13 -41.01 -62.61 -4.30
C GLN A 13 -39.63 -62.38 -4.92
N LEU A 14 -39.51 -61.47 -5.90
CA LEU A 14 -38.23 -61.12 -6.51
C LEU A 14 -37.27 -60.46 -5.52
N LEU A 15 -37.78 -59.57 -4.65
CA LEU A 15 -36.98 -58.94 -3.61
C LEU A 15 -36.52 -59.96 -2.57
N SER A 16 -37.38 -60.89 -2.18
CA SER A 16 -37.03 -61.96 -1.24
C SER A 16 -35.97 -62.89 -1.82
N GLN A 17 -36.09 -63.28 -3.10
CA GLN A 17 -35.05 -64.07 -3.79
C GLN A 17 -33.72 -63.33 -3.96
N LEU A 18 -33.75 -62.02 -4.17
CA LEU A 18 -32.53 -61.20 -4.29
C LEU A 18 -31.80 -61.10 -2.95
N VAL A 19 -32.54 -61.02 -1.85
CA VAL A 19 -31.99 -60.85 -0.50
C VAL A 19 -31.51 -62.18 0.09
N ASP A 20 -32.13 -63.30 -0.30
CA ASP A 20 -31.77 -64.63 0.19
C ASP A 20 -30.44 -65.10 -0.44
N GLY A 21 -29.40 -65.19 0.40
CA GLY A 21 -28.04 -65.54 -0.01
C GLY A 21 -27.03 -64.39 -0.06
N LEU A 22 -27.44 -63.14 0.24
CA LEU A 22 -26.51 -62.02 0.32
C LEU A 22 -25.77 -61.97 1.67
N SER A 23 -24.48 -61.66 1.62
CA SER A 23 -23.69 -61.35 2.82
C SER A 23 -24.04 -59.96 3.38
N ALA A 24 -23.64 -59.68 4.63
CA ALA A 24 -23.90 -58.40 5.29
C ALA A 24 -23.31 -57.20 4.52
N GLU A 25 -22.13 -57.34 3.92
CA GLU A 25 -21.49 -56.30 3.10
C GLU A 25 -22.23 -56.08 1.78
N GLN A 26 -22.68 -57.15 1.11
CA GLN A 26 -23.46 -57.05 -0.13
C GLN A 26 -24.82 -56.39 0.13
N MET A 27 -25.43 -56.66 1.28
CA MET A 27 -26.67 -56.03 1.70
C MET A 27 -26.49 -54.53 1.98
N ALA A 28 -25.36 -54.11 2.55
CA ALA A 28 -25.01 -52.70 2.75
C ALA A 28 -24.81 -51.97 1.41
N TRP A 29 -24.17 -52.62 0.43
CA TRP A 29 -23.99 -52.08 -0.91
C TRP A 29 -25.32 -51.90 -1.66
N VAL A 30 -26.22 -52.89 -1.63
CA VAL A 30 -27.56 -52.81 -2.25
C VAL A 30 -28.40 -51.70 -1.63
N ARG A 31 -28.30 -51.49 -0.30
CA ARG A 31 -28.98 -50.35 0.38
C ARG A 31 -28.49 -49.00 -0.15
N GLY A 32 -27.17 -48.83 -0.32
CA GLY A 32 -26.60 -47.62 -0.91
C GLY A 32 -27.02 -47.40 -2.36
N PHE A 33 -27.04 -48.47 -3.15
CA PHE A 33 -27.46 -48.43 -4.55
C PHE A 33 -28.93 -48.02 -4.73
N LEU A 34 -29.85 -48.62 -3.95
CA LEU A 34 -31.28 -48.27 -4.01
C LEU A 34 -31.57 -46.86 -3.49
N ALA A 35 -30.82 -46.39 -2.47
CA ALA A 35 -30.88 -45.00 -2.02
C ALA A 35 -30.42 -44.01 -3.12
N GLY A 36 -29.39 -44.37 -3.89
CA GLY A 36 -28.90 -43.62 -5.03
C GLY A 36 -29.89 -43.55 -6.20
N ILE A 37 -30.65 -44.63 -6.46
CA ILE A 37 -31.72 -44.66 -7.47
C ILE A 37 -32.85 -43.70 -7.07
N ASN A 38 -33.25 -43.67 -5.80
CA ASN A 38 -34.31 -42.76 -5.34
C ASN A 38 -33.91 -41.28 -5.47
N HIS A 39 -32.61 -41.00 -5.37
CA HIS A 39 -32.04 -39.66 -5.60
C HIS A 39 -31.97 -39.27 -7.09
N SER A 40 -31.92 -40.25 -8.00
CA SER A 40 -31.88 -40.02 -9.46
C SER A 40 -33.27 -40.03 -10.11
N VAL A 41 -34.26 -40.72 -9.52
CA VAL A 41 -35.65 -40.77 -10.05
C VAL A 41 -36.46 -39.50 -9.71
N ARG A 42 -36.13 -38.77 -8.63
CA ARG A 42 -36.80 -37.48 -8.31
C ARG A 42 -36.38 -36.30 -9.19
N GLN A 43 -35.47 -36.50 -10.15
CA GLN A 43 -35.03 -35.47 -11.10
C GLN A 43 -35.47 -35.73 -12.55
N VAL A 44 -36.45 -36.60 -12.81
CA VAL A 44 -36.96 -36.83 -14.17
C VAL A 44 -38.43 -36.47 -14.25
N GLY A 45 -38.69 -35.19 -14.52
CA GLY A 45 -40.03 -34.62 -14.63
C GLY A 45 -40.12 -33.29 -15.38
N GLN A 46 -39.28 -33.05 -16.41
CA GLN A 46 -39.62 -32.25 -17.62
C GLN A 46 -38.49 -32.36 -18.66
N PRO A 47 -38.78 -32.30 -19.98
CA PRO A 47 -37.97 -32.97 -21.00
C PRO A 47 -37.02 -32.06 -21.80
N GLY A 48 -35.78 -32.54 -22.00
CA GLY A 48 -35.17 -32.67 -23.32
C GLY A 48 -34.10 -31.68 -23.77
N ALA A 49 -32.86 -31.82 -23.29
CA ALA A 49 -31.66 -31.51 -24.08
C ALA A 49 -30.45 -32.38 -23.67
N ILE A 50 -29.95 -33.09 -24.68
CA ILE A 50 -28.69 -33.83 -24.87
C ILE A 50 -27.60 -33.56 -23.83
N ALA A 51 -27.06 -34.66 -23.27
CA ALA A 51 -25.91 -34.66 -22.37
C ALA A 51 -24.67 -34.00 -23.00
N ALA A 52 -24.21 -32.91 -22.37
CA ALA A 52 -22.84 -32.44 -22.48
C ALA A 52 -22.06 -32.96 -21.27
N THR A 53 -20.98 -33.69 -21.54
CA THR A 53 -19.96 -34.10 -20.60
C THR A 53 -19.22 -32.87 -20.03
N GLY A 54 -19.07 -32.83 -18.70
CA GLY A 54 -18.07 -31.98 -18.03
C GLY A 54 -18.60 -31.32 -16.75
N ASN A 55 -18.21 -31.83 -15.58
CA ASN A 55 -18.12 -30.99 -14.39
C ASN A 55 -17.02 -29.96 -14.66
N ALA A 56 -17.40 -28.78 -15.17
CA ALA A 56 -16.48 -27.66 -15.30
C ALA A 56 -16.17 -27.14 -13.89
N SER A 57 -15.03 -27.54 -13.34
CA SER A 57 -14.43 -26.87 -12.19
C SER A 57 -14.33 -25.38 -12.49
N ALA A 58 -14.68 -24.52 -11.52
CA ALA A 58 -14.54 -23.08 -11.66
C ALA A 58 -13.10 -22.75 -12.12
N PRO A 59 -12.92 -21.85 -13.10
CA PRO A 59 -11.60 -21.52 -13.60
C PRO A 59 -10.75 -20.92 -12.47
N GLN A 60 -9.52 -21.44 -12.37
CA GLN A 60 -8.53 -21.01 -11.40
C GLN A 60 -7.89 -19.69 -11.87
N LEU A 61 -7.93 -18.68 -11.01
CA LEU A 61 -7.29 -17.38 -11.18
C LEU A 61 -6.18 -17.25 -10.13
N THR A 62 -4.98 -16.89 -10.56
CA THR A 62 -3.87 -16.58 -9.65
C THR A 62 -3.68 -15.07 -9.61
N ILE A 63 -3.59 -14.50 -8.41
CA ILE A 63 -3.33 -13.08 -8.19
C ILE A 63 -2.02 -12.97 -7.41
N LEU A 64 -1.06 -12.22 -7.94
CA LEU A 64 0.22 -11.95 -7.30
C LEU A 64 0.30 -10.48 -6.93
N TYR A 65 0.86 -10.20 -5.75
CA TYR A 65 1.19 -8.83 -5.37
C TYR A 65 2.62 -8.68 -4.87
N GLY A 66 3.22 -7.54 -5.19
CA GLY A 66 4.48 -7.07 -4.60
C GLY A 66 4.26 -5.72 -3.97
N SER A 67 4.43 -5.61 -2.64
CA SER A 67 4.08 -4.39 -1.90
C SER A 67 5.04 -4.06 -0.78
N GLN A 68 5.48 -2.79 -0.74
CA GLN A 68 6.27 -2.29 0.39
C GLN A 68 5.39 -1.88 1.56
N THR A 69 4.39 -1.01 1.31
CA THR A 69 3.54 -0.41 2.35
C THR A 69 2.14 -1.03 2.44
N GLY A 70 1.78 -1.96 1.56
CA GLY A 70 0.50 -2.68 1.61
C GLY A 70 -0.52 -2.30 0.52
N HIS A 71 -0.37 -1.16 -0.17
CA HIS A 71 -1.37 -0.72 -1.16
C HIS A 71 -1.61 -1.74 -2.29
N ALA A 72 -0.54 -2.34 -2.83
CA ALA A 72 -0.67 -3.36 -3.88
C ALA A 72 -1.31 -4.66 -3.34
N GLN A 73 -1.08 -4.97 -2.06
CA GLN A 73 -1.77 -6.08 -1.37
C GLN A 73 -3.26 -5.80 -1.26
N GLU A 74 -3.66 -4.60 -0.84
CA GLU A 74 -5.07 -4.22 -0.72
C GLU A 74 -5.80 -4.31 -2.06
N VAL A 75 -5.20 -3.79 -3.13
CA VAL A 75 -5.76 -3.91 -4.48
C VAL A 75 -5.93 -5.37 -4.88
N ALA A 76 -4.95 -6.24 -4.57
CA ALA A 76 -5.04 -7.66 -4.86
C ALA A 76 -6.11 -8.38 -4.02
N GLU A 77 -6.32 -7.98 -2.76
CA GLU A 77 -7.41 -8.46 -1.90
C GLU A 77 -8.79 -8.03 -2.44
N GLN A 78 -8.93 -6.80 -2.92
CA GLN A 78 -10.14 -6.31 -3.59
C GLN A 78 -10.40 -7.09 -4.89
N ALA A 79 -9.37 -7.30 -5.70
CA ALA A 79 -9.45 -8.09 -6.93
C ALA A 79 -9.89 -9.53 -6.64
N LYS A 80 -9.35 -10.15 -5.59
CA LYS A 80 -9.76 -11.47 -5.11
C LYS A 80 -11.23 -11.49 -4.73
N ALA A 81 -11.71 -10.50 -3.96
CA ALA A 81 -13.09 -10.43 -3.54
C ALA A 81 -14.05 -10.34 -4.75
N ARG A 82 -13.79 -9.41 -5.67
CA ARG A 82 -14.61 -9.23 -6.88
C ARG A 82 -14.53 -10.43 -7.83
N ALA A 83 -13.37 -11.04 -8.01
CA ALA A 83 -13.21 -12.25 -8.85
C ALA A 83 -13.91 -13.47 -8.23
N THR A 84 -13.84 -13.63 -6.91
CA THR A 84 -14.58 -14.68 -6.19
C THR A 84 -16.09 -14.51 -6.37
N ALA A 85 -16.60 -13.28 -6.23
CA ALA A 85 -18.00 -12.95 -6.50
C ALA A 85 -18.41 -13.22 -7.96
N ALA A 86 -17.47 -13.10 -8.91
CA ALA A 86 -17.65 -13.46 -10.32
C ALA A 86 -17.50 -14.98 -10.63
N GLY A 87 -17.39 -15.82 -9.60
CA GLY A 87 -17.34 -17.28 -9.73
C GLY A 87 -16.01 -17.83 -10.24
N PHE A 88 -14.89 -17.18 -9.90
CA PHE A 88 -13.55 -17.74 -10.09
C PHE A 88 -13.06 -18.38 -8.79
N LYS A 89 -12.25 -19.44 -8.91
CA LYS A 89 -11.48 -19.94 -7.77
C LYS A 89 -10.17 -19.15 -7.74
N VAL A 90 -9.95 -18.38 -6.69
CA VAL A 90 -8.82 -17.44 -6.61
C VAL A 90 -7.76 -17.92 -5.63
N ASP A 91 -6.53 -18.05 -6.12
CA ASP A 91 -5.34 -18.16 -5.26
C ASP A 91 -4.63 -16.79 -5.24
N LEU A 92 -4.32 -16.28 -4.04
CA LEU A 92 -3.68 -14.98 -3.84
C LEU A 92 -2.34 -15.20 -3.13
N PHE A 93 -1.26 -14.65 -3.67
CA PHE A 93 0.09 -14.77 -3.10
C PHE A 93 0.81 -13.43 -3.05
N ALA A 94 1.52 -13.16 -1.95
CA ALA A 94 2.67 -12.27 -2.00
C ALA A 94 3.71 -12.91 -2.93
N MET A 95 4.40 -12.10 -3.73
CA MET A 95 5.40 -12.62 -4.67
C MET A 95 6.53 -13.40 -3.98
N GLY A 96 6.91 -13.02 -2.76
CA GLY A 96 7.96 -13.70 -1.99
C GLY A 96 7.57 -15.10 -1.50
N ASP A 97 6.27 -15.34 -1.33
CA ASP A 97 5.72 -16.64 -0.94
C ASP A 97 5.33 -17.50 -2.16
N TYR A 98 5.39 -16.91 -3.36
CA TYR A 98 4.98 -17.58 -4.59
C TYR A 98 6.09 -18.50 -5.10
N LYS A 99 5.76 -19.78 -5.27
CA LYS A 99 6.69 -20.77 -5.83
C LYS A 99 6.77 -20.61 -7.34
N SER A 100 7.89 -20.10 -7.84
CA SER A 100 8.16 -19.88 -9.27
C SER A 100 7.90 -21.09 -10.18
N SER A 101 8.05 -22.32 -9.66
CA SER A 101 7.75 -23.56 -10.40
C SER A 101 6.28 -23.73 -10.79
N ARG A 102 5.35 -23.01 -10.14
CA ARG A 102 3.92 -23.00 -10.47
C ARG A 102 3.59 -22.17 -11.71
N LEU A 103 4.42 -21.20 -12.07
CA LEU A 103 4.10 -20.19 -13.09
C LEU A 103 3.70 -20.80 -14.44
N LYS A 104 4.35 -21.90 -14.85
CA LYS A 104 4.02 -22.61 -16.10
C LYS A 104 2.61 -23.20 -16.14
N HIS A 105 1.97 -23.37 -14.99
CA HIS A 105 0.64 -23.97 -14.84
C HIS A 105 -0.47 -22.93 -14.68
N ASP A 106 -0.14 -21.70 -14.30
CA ASP A 106 -1.12 -20.63 -14.16
C ASP A 106 -1.57 -20.16 -15.54
N LYS A 107 -2.89 -20.22 -15.79
CA LYS A 107 -3.48 -19.83 -17.08
C LYS A 107 -4.15 -18.47 -17.07
N LEU A 108 -4.53 -17.99 -15.88
CA LEU A 108 -5.10 -16.67 -15.66
C LEU A 108 -4.32 -16.03 -14.52
N LEU A 109 -3.70 -14.88 -14.79
CA LEU A 109 -2.78 -14.22 -13.87
C LEU A 109 -3.11 -12.73 -13.73
N LEU A 110 -3.36 -12.25 -12.51
CA LEU A 110 -3.38 -10.81 -12.25
C LEU A 110 -2.16 -10.43 -11.40
N VAL A 111 -1.54 -9.30 -11.73
CA VAL A 111 -0.37 -8.79 -11.00
C VAL A 111 -0.63 -7.36 -10.56
N ALA A 112 -0.54 -7.10 -9.25
CA ALA A 112 -0.54 -5.75 -8.69
C ALA A 112 0.82 -5.49 -8.03
N VAL A 113 1.58 -4.50 -8.49
CA VAL A 113 2.94 -4.30 -8.00
C VAL A 113 3.28 -2.83 -7.84
N SER A 114 3.82 -2.47 -6.67
CA SER A 114 4.36 -1.13 -6.42
C SER A 114 5.79 -0.98 -6.94
N THR A 115 6.23 0.23 -7.25
CA THR A 115 7.62 0.52 -7.65
C THR A 115 8.34 1.25 -6.52
N GLN A 116 9.60 0.90 -6.25
CA GLN A 116 10.42 1.47 -5.19
C GLN A 116 11.65 2.18 -5.74
N GLY A 117 12.06 3.27 -5.08
CA GLY A 117 13.30 4.01 -5.36
C GLY A 117 13.52 4.27 -6.86
N GLU A 118 14.62 3.74 -7.37
CA GLU A 118 15.07 3.89 -8.76
C GLU A 118 14.42 2.89 -9.73
N GLY A 119 13.12 2.66 -9.58
CA GLY A 119 12.34 1.77 -10.45
C GLY A 119 12.40 0.29 -10.10
N GLU A 120 12.89 -0.05 -8.92
CA GLU A 120 13.01 -1.44 -8.46
C GLU A 120 11.65 -2.00 -8.02
N PRO A 121 11.42 -3.32 -8.08
CA PRO A 121 10.28 -3.93 -7.42
C PRO A 121 10.45 -3.87 -5.89
N PRO A 122 9.37 -4.07 -5.10
CA PRO A 122 9.45 -4.12 -3.65
C PRO A 122 10.25 -5.33 -3.20
N ASP A 123 10.80 -5.28 -1.98
CA ASP A 123 11.71 -6.31 -1.48
C ASP A 123 11.14 -7.72 -1.56
N ASP A 124 9.86 -7.86 -1.22
CA ASP A 124 9.13 -9.13 -1.27
C ASP A 124 8.97 -9.69 -2.69
N ALA A 125 9.13 -8.87 -3.72
CA ALA A 125 8.97 -9.25 -5.12
C ALA A 125 10.30 -9.45 -5.87
N ARG A 126 11.44 -9.06 -5.29
CA ARG A 126 12.75 -9.07 -5.95
C ARG A 126 13.13 -10.43 -6.52
N ASP A 127 13.06 -11.49 -5.70
CA ASP A 127 13.47 -12.83 -6.16
C ASP A 127 12.56 -13.36 -7.30
N PHE A 128 11.26 -13.06 -7.27
CA PHE A 128 10.35 -13.42 -8.36
C PHE A 128 10.60 -12.60 -9.63
N TYR A 129 10.90 -11.30 -9.46
CA TYR A 129 11.30 -10.41 -10.54
C TYR A 129 12.57 -10.91 -11.24
N ASP A 130 13.62 -11.24 -10.46
CA ASP A 130 14.89 -11.77 -10.98
C ASP A 130 14.68 -13.12 -11.68
N PHE A 131 13.88 -14.01 -11.09
CA PHE A 131 13.52 -15.28 -11.72
C PHE A 131 12.86 -15.06 -13.08
N LEU A 132 11.87 -14.17 -13.18
CA LEU A 132 11.19 -13.88 -14.44
C LEU A 132 12.17 -13.35 -15.50
N HIS A 133 13.12 -12.51 -15.12
CA HIS A 133 14.10 -11.93 -16.04
C HIS A 133 15.27 -12.85 -16.38
N SER A 134 15.44 -13.96 -15.66
CA SER A 134 16.46 -14.97 -15.94
C SER A 134 16.11 -15.86 -17.15
N ASP A 135 17.12 -16.59 -17.65
CA ASP A 135 16.95 -17.61 -18.69
C ASP A 135 16.17 -18.85 -18.21
N ASN A 136 15.95 -18.98 -16.90
CA ASN A 136 15.20 -20.10 -16.30
C ASN A 136 13.68 -19.88 -16.32
N ALA A 137 13.21 -18.70 -16.73
CA ALA A 137 11.79 -18.39 -16.79
C ALA A 137 11.09 -19.25 -17.88
N PRO A 138 9.98 -19.95 -17.55
CA PRO A 138 9.30 -20.79 -18.51
C PRO A 138 8.57 -19.95 -19.56
N ARG A 139 8.37 -20.55 -20.74
CA ARG A 139 7.39 -20.06 -21.72
C ARG A 139 5.99 -20.10 -21.11
N LEU A 140 5.22 -19.04 -21.33
CA LEU A 140 3.89 -18.84 -20.76
C LEU A 140 2.78 -18.95 -21.81
N ASP A 141 3.00 -19.75 -22.86
CA ASP A 141 2.05 -19.91 -23.95
C ASP A 141 0.67 -20.38 -23.42
N GLY A 142 -0.38 -19.66 -23.82
CA GLY A 142 -1.77 -19.86 -23.37
C GLY A 142 -2.08 -19.31 -21.97
N THR A 143 -1.14 -18.60 -21.34
CA THR A 143 -1.40 -17.81 -20.13
C THR A 143 -1.96 -16.46 -20.52
N ARG A 144 -2.98 -15.99 -19.81
CA ARG A 144 -3.52 -14.64 -19.99
C ARG A 144 -3.30 -13.83 -18.73
N TYR A 145 -2.90 -12.58 -18.87
CA TYR A 145 -2.55 -11.75 -17.72
C TYR A 145 -3.01 -10.30 -17.81
N ALA A 146 -3.09 -9.63 -16.65
CA ALA A 146 -3.20 -8.18 -16.56
C ALA A 146 -2.30 -7.66 -15.44
N VAL A 147 -1.75 -6.45 -15.62
CA VAL A 147 -0.86 -5.82 -14.64
C VAL A 147 -1.39 -4.44 -14.24
N LEU A 148 -1.39 -4.17 -12.95
CA LEU A 148 -1.51 -2.84 -12.37
C LEU A 148 -0.17 -2.46 -11.73
N GLY A 149 0.44 -1.39 -12.23
CA GLY A 149 1.59 -0.75 -11.60
C GLY A 149 1.11 0.34 -10.65
N LEU A 150 1.61 0.35 -9.41
CA LEU A 150 1.47 1.47 -8.48
C LEU A 150 2.80 2.21 -8.39
N GLY A 151 2.77 3.54 -8.48
CA GLY A 151 3.96 4.38 -8.40
C GLY A 151 3.61 5.83 -8.12
N ASP A 152 4.61 6.70 -8.25
CA ASP A 152 4.44 8.14 -8.09
C ASP A 152 5.03 8.86 -9.31
N SER A 153 4.22 9.66 -10.00
CA SER A 153 4.61 10.33 -11.25
C SER A 153 5.66 11.44 -11.06
N SER A 154 5.98 11.80 -9.82
CA SER A 154 7.13 12.66 -9.51
C SER A 154 8.48 11.98 -9.69
N TYR A 155 8.53 10.64 -9.67
CA TYR A 155 9.76 9.88 -9.89
C TYR A 155 10.00 9.65 -11.39
N GLU A 156 11.27 9.66 -11.81
CA GLU A 156 11.67 9.42 -13.20
C GLU A 156 11.15 8.08 -13.72
N LYS A 157 11.23 7.04 -12.88
CA LYS A 157 10.86 5.66 -13.19
C LYS A 157 9.45 5.31 -12.69
N PHE A 158 8.48 6.18 -13.00
CA PHE A 158 7.07 5.99 -12.65
C PHE A 158 6.55 4.61 -13.10
N CYS A 159 6.02 3.81 -12.15
CA CYS A 159 5.47 2.47 -12.38
C CYS A 159 6.41 1.47 -13.09
N GLN A 160 7.74 1.66 -12.98
CA GLN A 160 8.71 0.86 -13.73
C GLN A 160 8.60 -0.64 -13.45
N ALA A 161 8.44 -1.07 -12.20
CA ALA A 161 8.27 -2.48 -11.89
C ALA A 161 7.05 -3.09 -12.61
N GLY A 162 5.91 -2.38 -12.61
CA GLY A 162 4.71 -2.81 -13.34
C GLY A 162 4.93 -2.89 -14.86
N LYS A 163 5.67 -1.94 -15.43
CA LYS A 163 6.06 -1.95 -16.85
C LYS A 163 6.95 -3.14 -17.20
N ASP A 164 7.88 -3.47 -16.32
CA ASP A 164 8.83 -4.58 -16.51
C ASP A 164 8.12 -5.93 -16.42
N PHE A 165 7.25 -6.13 -15.41
CA PHE A 165 6.42 -7.33 -15.31
C PHE A 165 5.54 -7.52 -16.55
N ASP A 166 4.84 -6.48 -16.99
CA ASP A 166 3.99 -6.53 -18.18
C ASP A 166 4.80 -6.85 -19.45
N THR A 167 5.91 -6.14 -19.67
CA THR A 167 6.78 -6.38 -20.84
C THR A 167 7.34 -7.80 -20.82
N ARG A 168 7.80 -8.27 -19.65
CA ARG A 168 8.42 -9.59 -19.53
C ARG A 168 7.43 -10.72 -19.69
N LEU A 169 6.22 -10.63 -19.10
CA LEU A 169 5.17 -11.63 -19.27
C LEU A 169 4.77 -11.78 -20.74
N ALA A 170 4.64 -10.66 -21.47
CA ALA A 170 4.42 -10.71 -22.92
C ALA A 170 5.58 -11.38 -23.67
N ALA A 171 6.83 -11.03 -23.35
CA ALA A 171 8.01 -11.62 -23.99
C ALA A 171 8.12 -13.14 -23.77
N LEU A 172 7.61 -13.65 -22.64
CA LEU A 172 7.53 -15.07 -22.33
C LEU A 172 6.37 -15.81 -23.04
N GLY A 173 5.51 -15.10 -23.78
CA GLY A 173 4.42 -15.68 -24.58
C GLY A 173 3.02 -15.60 -23.95
N ALA A 174 2.86 -14.88 -22.84
CA ALA A 174 1.55 -14.65 -22.25
C ALA A 174 0.75 -13.57 -23.02
N GLU A 175 -0.57 -13.70 -23.06
CA GLU A 175 -1.48 -12.76 -23.72
C GLU A 175 -2.06 -11.74 -22.73
N ARG A 176 -2.05 -10.45 -23.06
CA ARG A 176 -2.70 -9.42 -22.23
C ARG A 176 -4.23 -9.56 -22.29
N LEU A 177 -4.87 -9.57 -21.12
CA LEU A 177 -6.33 -9.53 -20.94
C LEU A 177 -6.88 -8.13 -21.15
N VAL A 178 -6.27 -7.17 -20.47
CA VAL A 178 -6.54 -5.74 -20.55
C VAL A 178 -5.22 -5.00 -20.60
N SER A 179 -5.25 -3.75 -21.07
CA SER A 179 -4.06 -2.89 -21.05
C SER A 179 -3.56 -2.71 -19.61
N ARG A 180 -2.23 -2.65 -19.44
CA ARG A 180 -1.62 -2.27 -18.18
C ARG A 180 -2.12 -0.89 -17.74
N VAL A 181 -2.41 -0.76 -16.45
CA VAL A 181 -2.72 0.53 -15.83
C VAL A 181 -1.52 0.94 -14.97
N ASP A 182 -1.03 2.17 -15.19
CA ASP A 182 0.03 2.79 -14.41
C ASP A 182 -0.63 3.83 -13.49
N SER A 183 -0.72 3.53 -12.20
CA SER A 183 -1.45 4.33 -11.21
C SER A 183 -0.50 5.21 -10.40
N ASP A 184 -0.88 6.48 -10.23
CA ASP A 184 -0.22 7.42 -9.32
C ASP A 184 -0.70 7.18 -7.86
N VAL A 185 -0.25 8.02 -6.92
CA VAL A 185 -0.52 7.89 -5.46
C VAL A 185 -2.03 7.89 -5.13
N ASP A 186 -2.87 8.52 -5.94
CA ASP A 186 -4.34 8.44 -5.85
C ASP A 186 -4.90 7.20 -6.55
N TYR A 187 -4.46 6.02 -6.10
CA TYR A 187 -4.63 4.76 -6.83
C TYR A 187 -6.02 4.13 -6.79
N ASP A 188 -6.90 4.55 -5.87
CA ASP A 188 -8.20 3.89 -5.63
C ASP A 188 -9.00 3.75 -6.94
N THR A 189 -9.27 4.85 -7.64
CA THR A 189 -10.12 4.85 -8.83
C THR A 189 -9.48 4.13 -10.03
N PRO A 190 -8.19 4.36 -10.37
CA PRO A 190 -7.51 3.56 -11.38
C PRO A 190 -7.51 2.06 -11.07
N ALA A 191 -7.28 1.68 -9.80
CA ALA A 191 -7.29 0.29 -9.38
C ALA A 191 -8.69 -0.33 -9.50
N GLU A 192 -9.73 0.33 -8.98
CA GLU A 192 -11.12 -0.12 -9.08
C GLU A 192 -11.54 -0.40 -10.53
N ARG A 193 -11.21 0.53 -11.44
CA ARG A 193 -11.49 0.38 -12.89
C ARG A 193 -10.72 -0.79 -13.49
N TRP A 194 -9.43 -0.90 -13.19
CA TRP A 194 -8.60 -2.01 -13.68
C TRP A 194 -9.14 -3.37 -13.22
N ILE A 195 -9.58 -3.48 -11.97
CA ILE A 195 -10.18 -4.71 -11.46
C ILE A 195 -11.48 -5.04 -12.22
N ASP A 196 -12.34 -4.05 -12.43
CA ASP A 196 -13.62 -4.24 -13.12
C ASP A 196 -13.41 -4.66 -14.58
N ASP A 197 -12.52 -3.98 -15.30
CA ASP A 197 -12.15 -4.30 -16.68
C ASP A 197 -11.54 -5.70 -16.78
N ALA A 198 -10.62 -6.05 -15.88
CA ALA A 198 -9.99 -7.37 -15.86
C ALA A 198 -11.02 -8.47 -15.59
N ILE A 199 -11.93 -8.27 -14.65
CA ILE A 199 -12.99 -9.25 -14.34
C ILE A 199 -13.99 -9.36 -15.49
N GLU A 200 -14.33 -8.26 -16.15
CA GLU A 200 -15.19 -8.28 -17.33
C GLU A 200 -14.53 -9.05 -18.48
N ALA A 201 -13.26 -8.78 -18.78
CA ALA A 201 -12.49 -9.54 -19.77
C ALA A 201 -12.44 -11.04 -19.43
N LEU A 202 -12.22 -11.39 -18.17
CA LEU A 202 -12.24 -12.78 -17.71
C LEU A 202 -13.63 -13.44 -17.86
N LYS A 203 -14.72 -12.69 -17.66
CA LYS A 203 -16.10 -13.17 -17.93
C LYS A 203 -16.33 -13.38 -19.42
N LEU A 204 -15.82 -12.50 -20.29
CA LEU A 204 -15.92 -12.64 -21.74
C LEU A 204 -15.18 -13.88 -22.26
N LEU A 205 -14.06 -14.26 -21.62
CA LEU A 205 -13.37 -15.52 -21.92
C LEU A 205 -14.21 -16.76 -21.56
N LYS A 206 -15.09 -16.67 -20.54
CA LYS A 206 -16.09 -17.71 -20.24
C LYS A 206 -17.19 -17.77 -21.32
N LEU A 207 -17.50 -16.66 -22.00
CA LEU A 207 -18.54 -16.56 -23.04
C LEU A 207 -18.12 -17.10 -24.42
N LEU A 208 -16.84 -17.45 -24.63
CA LEU A 208 -16.35 -18.07 -25.88
C LEU A 208 -16.48 -19.60 -25.93
N LYS A 209 -17.31 -20.20 -25.05
CA LYS A 209 -17.93 -21.52 -25.30
C LYS A 209 -19.46 -21.32 -25.36
N PRO A 210 -20.12 -21.59 -26.50
CA PRO A 210 -21.46 -21.06 -26.78
C PRO A 210 -22.56 -21.84 -26.05
N ILE A 211 -23.57 -21.13 -25.55
CA ILE A 211 -24.96 -21.59 -25.60
C ILE A 211 -25.81 -20.51 -26.27
N ASN A 212 -26.39 -20.94 -27.38
CA ASN A 212 -27.43 -20.35 -28.23
C ASN A 212 -28.19 -19.14 -27.68
N GLN A 213 -28.22 -18.10 -28.53
CA GLN A 213 -29.27 -17.09 -28.53
C GLN A 213 -30.64 -17.76 -28.63
N ALA A 214 -31.51 -17.48 -27.67
CA ALA A 214 -32.95 -17.57 -27.86
C ALA A 214 -33.57 -16.27 -27.33
N THR A 215 -33.84 -15.38 -28.29
CA THR A 215 -35.00 -14.48 -28.38
C THR A 215 -35.51 -13.82 -27.10
N ALA A 216 -35.31 -12.50 -27.09
CA ALA A 216 -36.14 -11.54 -26.37
C ALA A 216 -37.63 -11.82 -26.59
N SER A 217 -38.39 -11.84 -25.50
CA SER A 217 -39.80 -11.53 -25.54
C SER A 217 -40.12 -10.49 -24.47
N GLN A 218 -40.80 -9.46 -24.94
CA GLN A 218 -41.21 -8.28 -24.22
C GLN A 218 -42.22 -8.63 -23.13
N ALA A 219 -42.09 -7.99 -21.97
CA ALA A 219 -43.23 -7.67 -21.14
C ALA A 219 -43.03 -6.29 -20.54
N SER A 220 -43.64 -5.33 -21.20
CA SER A 220 -43.96 -3.99 -20.73
C SER A 220 -44.89 -4.07 -19.52
N THR A 221 -44.69 -3.20 -18.53
CA THR A 221 -45.81 -2.49 -17.88
C THR A 221 -45.32 -1.23 -17.19
N SER A 222 -45.82 -0.14 -17.73
CA SER A 222 -45.79 1.23 -17.25
C SER A 222 -46.50 1.42 -15.91
N GLY A 223 -45.83 2.16 -15.03
CA GLY A 223 -46.32 3.20 -14.12
C GLY A 223 -47.71 3.09 -13.46
N THR A 224 -47.72 3.24 -12.14
CA THR A 224 -48.52 4.28 -11.47
C THR A 224 -47.99 4.56 -10.07
N ALA A 225 -47.89 5.85 -9.75
CA ALA A 225 -47.56 6.38 -8.43
C ALA A 225 -48.78 6.34 -7.52
N ALA A 226 -48.59 6.05 -6.23
CA ALA A 226 -49.27 6.74 -5.13
C ALA A 226 -48.67 6.36 -3.76
N ASN A 227 -48.40 7.42 -2.98
CA ASN A 227 -48.05 7.50 -1.57
C ASN A 227 -48.69 6.45 -0.65
N LEU A 228 -47.97 6.10 0.43
CA LEU A 228 -48.47 6.18 1.81
C LEU A 228 -47.27 6.32 2.78
N MET A 229 -47.30 7.40 3.56
CA MET A 229 -46.41 7.72 4.68
C MET A 229 -46.89 7.01 5.96
N ASP A 230 -45.94 6.89 6.89
CA ASP A 230 -46.08 6.67 8.34
C ASP A 230 -46.52 5.30 8.87
N SER A 231 -45.55 4.57 9.44
CA SER A 231 -45.67 4.16 10.85
C SER A 231 -44.29 3.96 11.49
N PHE A 232 -43.98 4.80 12.47
CA PHE A 232 -42.99 4.53 13.51
C PHE A 232 -43.42 3.31 14.33
N THR A 233 -42.55 2.32 14.50
CA THR A 233 -42.56 1.49 15.72
C THR A 233 -41.15 1.21 16.21
N LEU A 234 -40.94 1.70 17.43
CA LEU A 234 -39.86 1.45 18.35
C LEU A 234 -39.83 -0.05 18.72
N ALA A 235 -38.80 -0.77 18.29
CA ALA A 235 -38.48 -2.11 18.80
C ALA A 235 -36.96 -2.34 18.78
N ALA A 236 -36.26 -1.54 19.59
CA ALA A 236 -35.01 -1.98 20.19
C ALA A 236 -35.33 -2.87 21.39
N LEU A 237 -34.45 -3.85 21.66
CA LEU A 237 -34.41 -4.81 22.78
C LEU A 237 -34.93 -6.22 22.49
N ALA A 238 -34.21 -6.97 21.65
CA ALA A 238 -33.92 -8.37 21.95
C ALA A 238 -32.61 -8.77 21.24
N GLY A 239 -31.60 -9.10 22.04
CA GLY A 239 -30.27 -9.45 21.59
C GLY A 239 -30.23 -10.70 20.71
N GLY A 240 -29.37 -10.63 19.70
CA GLY A 240 -28.91 -11.76 18.93
C GLY A 240 -27.56 -11.38 18.35
N VAL A 241 -26.50 -11.96 18.91
CA VAL A 241 -25.12 -11.93 18.41
C VAL A 241 -25.11 -12.37 16.94
N GLY A 242 -25.18 -11.39 16.05
CA GLY A 242 -24.97 -11.53 14.62
C GLY A 242 -23.66 -10.84 14.28
N ALA A 243 -22.78 -11.58 13.61
CA ALA A 243 -21.47 -11.16 13.16
C ALA A 243 -21.46 -9.70 12.69
N THR A 244 -20.60 -8.90 13.30
CA THR A 244 -20.34 -7.53 12.89
C THR A 244 -19.91 -7.52 11.44
N ALA A 245 -20.81 -7.05 10.56
CA ALA A 245 -20.40 -6.46 9.31
C ALA A 245 -19.36 -5.39 9.68
N THR A 246 -18.14 -5.53 9.16
CA THR A 246 -17.10 -4.52 9.26
C THR A 246 -17.65 -3.23 8.65
N ALA A 247 -18.11 -2.31 9.49
CA ALA A 247 -18.47 -0.97 9.07
C ALA A 247 -17.21 -0.33 8.46
N GLU A 248 -17.36 0.35 7.33
CA GLU A 248 -16.26 1.11 6.76
C GLU A 248 -15.71 2.10 7.81
N PRO A 249 -14.38 2.29 7.86
CA PRO A 249 -13.80 3.22 8.81
C PRO A 249 -14.43 4.60 8.61
N ARG A 250 -14.93 5.20 9.70
CA ARG A 250 -15.62 6.50 9.69
C ARG A 250 -14.78 7.61 9.06
N TYR A 251 -13.45 7.48 9.14
CA TYR A 251 -12.50 8.42 8.57
C TYR A 251 -11.53 7.68 7.67
N SER A 252 -11.19 8.30 6.54
CA SER A 252 -10.32 7.74 5.51
C SER A 252 -9.62 8.87 4.77
N ARG A 253 -8.75 8.54 3.82
CA ARG A 253 -8.13 9.52 2.92
C ARG A 253 -9.16 10.44 2.23
N LYS A 254 -10.33 9.91 1.86
CA LYS A 254 -11.41 10.67 1.19
C LYS A 254 -12.26 11.50 2.17
N SER A 255 -12.23 11.14 3.45
CA SER A 255 -12.96 11.81 4.52
C SER A 255 -12.09 11.89 5.78
N PRO A 256 -11.09 12.79 5.81
CA PRO A 256 -10.17 12.91 6.95
C PRO A 256 -10.87 13.44 8.21
N PHE A 257 -10.29 13.15 9.37
CA PHE A 257 -10.69 13.70 10.65
C PHE A 257 -9.94 15.01 10.93
N ASP A 258 -10.65 16.08 11.28
CA ASP A 258 -10.04 17.35 11.68
C ASP A 258 -9.51 17.27 13.12
N ALA A 259 -8.28 16.77 13.28
CA ALA A 259 -7.64 16.56 14.59
C ALA A 259 -7.12 17.87 15.20
N PRO A 260 -7.58 18.27 16.40
CA PRO A 260 -7.03 19.41 17.12
C PRO A 260 -5.56 19.21 17.50
N VAL A 261 -4.73 20.23 17.31
CA VAL A 261 -3.34 20.24 17.76
C VAL A 261 -3.31 20.49 19.26
N LEU A 262 -2.79 19.51 20.00
CA LEU A 262 -2.56 19.60 21.44
C LEU A 262 -1.22 20.31 21.69
N GLU A 263 -0.15 19.79 21.11
CA GLU A 263 1.20 20.33 21.25
C GLU A 263 1.92 20.43 19.91
N ASN A 264 2.78 21.46 19.79
CA ASN A 264 3.73 21.60 18.68
C ASN A 264 5.01 22.23 19.24
N ILE A 265 6.04 21.39 19.45
CA ILE A 265 7.27 21.75 20.15
C ILE A 265 8.45 21.56 19.21
N THR A 266 9.29 22.58 19.06
CA THR A 266 10.58 22.43 18.37
C THR A 266 11.54 21.61 19.24
N LEU A 267 11.91 20.43 18.74
CA LEU A 267 12.88 19.51 19.34
C LEU A 267 14.32 19.93 19.06
N SER A 268 14.58 20.54 17.91
CA SER A 268 15.93 21.01 17.59
C SER A 268 16.30 22.23 18.45
N GLY A 269 17.51 22.21 18.98
CA GLY A 269 18.05 23.25 19.83
C GLY A 269 18.38 24.53 19.04
N ARG A 270 18.44 25.65 19.77
CA ARG A 270 18.82 26.95 19.21
C ARG A 270 20.17 26.85 18.46
N GLY A 271 20.20 27.32 17.22
CA GLY A 271 21.39 27.29 16.37
C GLY A 271 21.55 26.00 15.55
N SER A 272 20.60 25.06 15.63
CA SER A 272 20.53 23.95 14.69
C SER A 272 20.38 24.46 13.26
N SER A 273 20.95 23.70 12.32
CA SER A 273 20.71 23.85 10.88
C SER A 273 19.48 23.05 10.39
N LYS A 274 18.71 22.51 11.33
CA LYS A 274 17.45 21.82 11.13
C LYS A 274 16.39 22.41 12.05
N GLU A 275 15.15 22.30 11.62
CA GLU A 275 13.97 22.63 12.42
C GLU A 275 13.13 21.35 12.51
N VAL A 276 13.15 20.70 13.66
CA VAL A 276 12.42 19.44 13.88
C VAL A 276 11.40 19.65 14.97
N HIS A 277 10.15 19.26 14.71
CA HIS A 277 9.02 19.44 15.59
C HIS A 277 8.49 18.10 16.09
N HIS A 278 8.08 18.08 17.34
CA HIS A 278 7.16 17.10 17.90
C HIS A 278 5.75 17.70 17.83
N LEU A 279 4.80 16.96 17.26
CA LEU A 279 3.40 17.37 17.25
C LEU A 279 2.55 16.28 17.89
N GLU A 280 1.59 16.71 18.70
CA GLU A 280 0.55 15.87 19.29
C GLU A 280 -0.81 16.32 18.76
N LEU A 281 -1.58 15.39 18.21
CA LEU A 281 -2.89 15.63 17.63
C LEU A 281 -3.93 14.80 18.38
N SER A 282 -5.02 15.44 18.81
CA SER A 282 -6.13 14.75 19.48
C SER A 282 -6.90 13.90 18.49
N LEU A 283 -7.19 12.66 18.90
CA LEU A 283 -8.08 11.69 18.28
C LEU A 283 -9.38 11.53 19.07
N GLU A 284 -9.61 12.33 20.11
CA GLU A 284 -10.79 12.25 20.97
C GLU A 284 -12.08 12.31 20.13
N GLY A 285 -13.00 11.39 20.40
CA GLY A 285 -14.29 11.30 19.69
C GLY A 285 -14.23 10.86 18.22
N SER A 286 -13.03 10.63 17.66
CA SER A 286 -12.89 10.17 16.27
C SER A 286 -13.19 8.67 16.12
N GLY A 287 -12.87 7.86 17.14
CA GLY A 287 -12.85 6.41 17.03
C GLY A 287 -11.74 5.85 16.14
N LEU A 288 -10.78 6.68 15.73
CA LEU A 288 -9.58 6.24 15.04
C LEU A 288 -8.71 5.40 15.97
N THR A 289 -8.18 4.31 15.44
CA THR A 289 -7.24 3.42 16.13
C THR A 289 -6.01 3.24 15.27
N TYR A 290 -4.85 3.09 15.89
CA TYR A 290 -3.60 2.79 15.23
C TYR A 290 -2.72 1.94 16.14
N GLU A 291 -1.71 1.32 15.55
CA GLU A 291 -0.68 0.55 16.24
C GLU A 291 0.71 1.14 15.92
N PRO A 292 1.70 0.99 16.81
CA PRO A 292 3.06 1.41 16.53
C PRO A 292 3.57 0.88 15.19
N GLY A 293 4.11 1.77 14.36
CA GLY A 293 4.58 1.47 13.01
C GLY A 293 3.61 1.85 11.90
N ASP A 294 2.35 2.18 12.22
CA ASP A 294 1.44 2.84 11.29
C ASP A 294 1.90 4.26 10.96
N ALA A 295 1.31 4.82 9.89
CA ALA A 295 1.56 6.18 9.46
C ALA A 295 0.31 7.05 9.60
N LEU A 296 0.54 8.34 9.87
CA LEU A 296 -0.49 9.37 9.87
C LEU A 296 -0.47 10.08 8.52
N GLY A 297 -1.56 9.99 7.77
CA GLY A 297 -1.77 10.76 6.56
C GLY A 297 -2.28 12.15 6.90
N VAL A 298 -1.53 13.18 6.54
CA VAL A 298 -1.88 14.59 6.77
C VAL A 298 -2.34 15.21 5.46
N VAL A 299 -3.56 15.72 5.41
CA VAL A 299 -4.07 16.48 4.26
C VAL A 299 -3.58 17.92 4.38
N VAL A 300 -2.85 18.37 3.36
CA VAL A 300 -2.06 19.62 3.41
C VAL A 300 -2.64 20.69 2.50
N LYS A 301 -2.15 21.92 2.68
CA LYS A 301 -2.46 23.05 1.82
C LYS A 301 -1.17 23.70 1.34
N ASN A 302 -1.18 24.19 0.10
CA ASN A 302 -0.10 25.00 -0.44
C ASN A 302 -0.01 26.34 0.31
N ASP A 303 1.17 26.96 0.25
CA ASP A 303 1.37 28.30 0.78
C ASP A 303 0.52 29.32 -0.02
N ALA A 304 -0.28 30.11 0.70
CA ALA A 304 -1.19 31.05 0.07
C ALA A 304 -0.47 32.13 -0.77
N SER A 305 0.73 32.56 -0.35
CA SER A 305 1.49 33.55 -1.11
C SER A 305 2.04 32.98 -2.42
N LEU A 306 2.47 31.71 -2.41
CA LEU A 306 2.87 31.01 -3.63
C LEU A 306 1.70 30.83 -4.60
N VAL A 307 0.51 30.49 -4.07
CA VAL A 307 -0.73 30.37 -4.86
C VAL A 307 -1.06 31.69 -5.54
N ASP A 308 -1.06 32.78 -4.77
CA ASP A 308 -1.41 34.12 -5.26
C ASP A 308 -0.38 34.58 -6.32
N GLU A 309 0.93 34.40 -6.06
CA GLU A 309 2.02 34.73 -6.98
C GLU A 309 1.95 33.93 -8.29
N LEU A 310 1.53 32.66 -8.23
CA LEU A 310 1.33 31.81 -9.41
C LEU A 310 0.14 32.27 -10.24
N ILE A 311 -1.01 32.56 -9.62
CA ILE A 311 -2.20 33.06 -10.33
C ILE A 311 -1.89 34.39 -11.02
N ASP A 312 -1.24 35.31 -10.32
CA ASP A 312 -0.83 36.60 -10.85
C ASP A 312 0.14 36.44 -12.04
N THR A 313 1.12 35.53 -11.92
CA THR A 313 2.08 35.26 -13.01
C THR A 313 1.41 34.67 -14.25
N LEU A 314 0.39 33.83 -14.07
CA LEU A 314 -0.41 33.26 -15.16
C LEU A 314 -1.43 34.24 -15.75
N ALA A 315 -1.64 35.39 -15.08
CA ALA A 315 -2.68 36.37 -15.41
C ALA A 315 -4.09 35.75 -15.51
N LEU A 316 -4.39 34.81 -14.59
CA LEU A 316 -5.69 34.15 -14.50
C LEU A 316 -6.59 34.82 -13.45
N ASP A 317 -7.91 34.72 -13.63
CA ASP A 317 -8.86 35.18 -12.62
C ASP A 317 -8.91 34.17 -11.45
N PRO A 318 -8.59 34.58 -10.20
CA PRO A 318 -8.65 33.69 -9.04
C PRO A 318 -10.06 33.15 -8.76
N GLN A 319 -11.12 33.83 -9.22
CA GLN A 319 -12.52 33.41 -9.08
C GLN A 319 -13.01 32.53 -10.23
N ALA A 320 -12.20 32.33 -11.28
CA ALA A 320 -12.54 31.38 -12.32
C ALA A 320 -12.77 29.99 -11.73
N THR A 321 -13.83 29.32 -12.16
CA THR A 321 -14.17 28.00 -11.62
C THR A 321 -13.39 26.91 -12.35
N THR A 322 -12.88 25.95 -11.60
CA THR A 322 -12.37 24.68 -12.12
C THR A 322 -13.06 23.51 -11.44
N THR A 323 -13.21 22.41 -12.17
CA THR A 323 -13.86 21.20 -11.66
C THR A 323 -12.78 20.16 -11.40
N THR A 324 -12.63 19.78 -10.14
CA THR A 324 -11.90 18.57 -9.76
C THR A 324 -12.81 17.36 -9.96
N HIS A 325 -12.31 16.14 -9.69
CA HIS A 325 -13.12 14.93 -9.86
C HIS A 325 -14.45 14.97 -9.06
N ASP A 326 -14.48 15.69 -7.93
CA ASP A 326 -15.59 15.61 -6.97
C ASP A 326 -16.32 16.94 -6.73
N ARG A 327 -15.68 18.08 -7.04
CA ARG A 327 -16.17 19.42 -6.63
C ARG A 327 -15.79 20.49 -7.65
N THR A 328 -16.63 21.51 -7.74
CA THR A 328 -16.29 22.77 -8.43
C THR A 328 -15.75 23.76 -7.40
N LEU A 329 -14.55 24.28 -7.66
CA LEU A 329 -13.84 25.20 -6.77
C LEU A 329 -13.46 26.48 -7.53
N SER A 330 -13.21 27.56 -6.79
CA SER A 330 -12.46 28.70 -7.34
C SER A 330 -11.04 28.25 -7.72
N LEU A 331 -10.41 28.89 -8.70
CA LEU A 331 -9.05 28.56 -9.11
C LEU A 331 -8.08 28.68 -7.94
N ARG A 332 -8.27 29.72 -7.10
CA ARG A 332 -7.48 29.92 -5.90
C ARG A 332 -7.62 28.79 -4.90
N ASP A 333 -8.84 28.33 -4.60
CA ASP A 333 -9.07 27.22 -3.67
C ASP A 333 -8.55 25.89 -4.24
N ALA A 334 -8.66 25.70 -5.55
CA ALA A 334 -8.11 24.54 -6.23
C ALA A 334 -6.58 24.49 -6.12
N PHE A 335 -5.88 25.61 -6.32
CA PHE A 335 -4.43 25.67 -6.10
C PHE A 335 -4.05 25.62 -4.63
N LEU A 336 -4.92 26.03 -3.72
CA LEU A 336 -4.64 25.96 -2.29
C LEU A 336 -4.65 24.53 -1.75
N GLY A 337 -5.55 23.66 -2.24
CA GLY A 337 -5.74 22.34 -1.62
C GLY A 337 -5.98 21.16 -2.56
N ALA A 338 -6.18 21.37 -3.86
CA ALA A 338 -6.51 20.28 -4.79
C ALA A 338 -5.37 19.89 -5.72
N TYR A 339 -4.50 20.83 -6.11
CA TYR A 339 -3.41 20.60 -7.06
C TYR A 339 -2.04 20.86 -6.46
N ASP A 340 -1.06 20.04 -6.84
CA ASP A 340 0.33 20.26 -6.48
C ASP A 340 0.94 21.30 -7.42
N ILE A 341 1.42 22.40 -6.84
CA ILE A 341 2.08 23.50 -7.54
C ILE A 341 3.58 23.59 -7.21
N THR A 342 4.10 22.61 -6.49
CA THR A 342 5.48 22.61 -5.97
C THR A 342 6.33 21.54 -6.63
N THR A 343 5.81 20.33 -6.79
CA THR A 343 6.56 19.22 -7.39
C THR A 343 6.58 19.34 -8.91
N LEU A 344 7.77 19.36 -9.50
CA LEU A 344 7.93 19.26 -10.94
C LEU A 344 8.15 17.82 -11.38
N SER A 345 7.56 17.47 -12.52
CA SER A 345 7.79 16.19 -13.19
C SER A 345 7.92 16.37 -14.69
N ARG A 346 8.48 15.38 -15.38
CA ARG A 346 8.49 15.33 -16.85
C ARG A 346 7.08 15.46 -17.42
N ALA A 347 6.10 14.76 -16.82
CA ALA A 347 4.71 14.79 -17.26
C ALA A 347 4.09 16.18 -17.19
N PHE A 348 4.36 16.94 -16.13
CA PHE A 348 3.93 18.35 -16.04
C PHE A 348 4.56 19.19 -17.17
N LEU A 349 5.88 19.10 -17.35
CA LEU A 349 6.59 19.87 -18.38
C LEU A 349 6.11 19.53 -19.80
N GLU A 350 5.87 18.25 -20.11
CA GLU A 350 5.33 17.81 -21.40
C GLU A 350 3.96 18.41 -21.69
N LYS A 351 3.04 18.37 -20.72
CA LYS A 351 1.71 18.98 -20.85
C LYS A 351 1.81 20.51 -20.97
N TYR A 352 2.65 21.14 -20.17
CA TYR A 352 2.85 22.59 -20.18
C TYR A 352 3.53 23.07 -21.49
N ALA A 353 4.42 22.26 -22.09
CA ALA A 353 5.07 22.57 -23.36
C ALA A 353 4.09 22.70 -24.54
N VAL A 354 2.90 22.09 -24.45
CA VAL A 354 1.82 22.26 -25.43
C VAL A 354 1.16 23.64 -25.32
N LEU A 355 1.21 24.26 -24.14
CA LEU A 355 0.59 25.56 -23.85
C LEU A 355 1.55 26.74 -24.10
N THR A 356 2.82 26.45 -24.44
CA THR A 356 3.85 27.46 -24.72
C THR A 356 4.43 27.29 -26.11
N ASP A 357 4.99 28.36 -26.66
CA ASP A 357 5.78 28.32 -27.90
C ASP A 357 7.29 28.16 -27.63
N SER A 358 7.68 27.77 -26.40
CA SER A 358 9.09 27.71 -26.00
C SER A 358 9.82 26.57 -26.69
N THR A 359 10.76 26.92 -27.58
CA THR A 359 11.68 25.96 -28.19
C THR A 359 12.64 25.38 -27.17
N GLU A 360 13.09 26.19 -26.20
CA GLU A 360 13.99 25.77 -25.11
C GLU A 360 13.35 24.66 -24.27
N LEU A 361 12.08 24.80 -23.87
CA LEU A 361 11.37 23.77 -23.11
C LEU A 361 11.21 22.48 -23.92
N ARG A 362 10.91 22.59 -25.21
CA ARG A 362 10.82 21.40 -26.10
C ARG A 362 12.16 20.72 -26.29
N THR A 363 13.25 21.47 -26.36
CA THR A 363 14.60 20.92 -26.38
C THR A 363 14.94 20.23 -25.06
N LEU A 364 14.61 20.83 -23.90
CA LEU A 364 14.83 20.19 -22.60
C LEU A 364 14.15 18.81 -22.50
N LEU A 365 12.99 18.64 -23.13
CA LEU A 365 12.20 17.41 -23.14
C LEU A 365 12.60 16.39 -24.22
N SER A 366 13.50 16.74 -25.15
CA SER A 366 13.90 15.83 -26.23
C SER A 366 14.71 14.65 -25.71
N ALA A 367 14.61 13.50 -26.40
CA ALA A 367 15.44 12.34 -26.11
C ALA A 367 16.94 12.70 -26.16
N GLY A 368 17.73 12.20 -25.21
CA GLY A 368 19.15 12.51 -25.05
C GLY A 368 19.46 13.66 -24.08
N ASN A 369 18.45 14.37 -23.58
CA ASN A 369 18.60 15.47 -22.61
C ASN A 369 18.17 15.10 -21.19
N GLU A 370 18.15 13.81 -20.84
CA GLU A 370 17.65 13.31 -19.55
C GLU A 370 18.41 13.88 -18.36
N ALA A 371 19.74 14.02 -18.46
CA ALA A 371 20.56 14.63 -17.41
C ALA A 371 20.22 16.12 -17.21
N ALA A 372 20.10 16.88 -18.30
CA ALA A 372 19.73 18.29 -18.24
C ALA A 372 18.32 18.49 -17.67
N LEU A 373 17.38 17.60 -18.02
CA LEU A 373 16.04 17.59 -17.46
C LEU A 373 16.06 17.33 -15.95
N ARG A 374 16.80 16.32 -15.48
CA ARG A 374 16.97 16.05 -14.04
C ARG A 374 17.53 17.26 -13.29
N ASP A 375 18.59 17.87 -13.81
CA ASP A 375 19.21 19.06 -13.22
C ASP A 375 18.24 20.25 -13.19
N TYR A 376 17.42 20.39 -14.23
CA TYR A 376 16.40 21.45 -14.31
C TYR A 376 15.30 21.27 -13.27
N LEU A 377 14.79 20.03 -13.11
CA LEU A 377 13.74 19.70 -12.14
C LEU A 377 14.20 19.94 -10.70
N HIS A 378 15.49 19.75 -10.41
CA HIS A 378 16.03 19.85 -9.06
C HIS A 378 15.91 21.28 -8.48
N GLY A 379 15.16 21.38 -7.37
CA GLY A 379 15.01 22.60 -6.59
C GLY A 379 14.15 23.69 -7.24
N ARG A 380 13.40 23.38 -8.32
CA ARG A 380 12.41 24.27 -8.95
C ARG A 380 10.98 23.85 -8.62
N ASP A 381 10.05 24.81 -8.72
CA ASP A 381 8.61 24.58 -8.66
C ASP A 381 7.89 25.06 -9.93
N VAL A 382 6.56 24.87 -9.98
CA VAL A 382 5.72 25.26 -11.12
C VAL A 382 5.86 26.74 -11.45
N LEU A 383 5.97 27.61 -10.44
CA LEU A 383 6.12 29.05 -10.64
C LEU A 383 7.42 29.39 -11.39
N ASP A 384 8.52 28.67 -11.16
CA ASP A 384 9.76 28.90 -11.92
C ASP A 384 9.59 28.58 -13.41
N VAL A 385 8.89 27.49 -13.72
CA VAL A 385 8.64 27.05 -15.10
C VAL A 385 7.77 28.07 -15.82
N VAL A 386 6.70 28.54 -15.18
CA VAL A 386 5.78 29.52 -15.76
C VAL A 386 6.49 30.86 -16.00
N ARG A 387 7.37 31.28 -15.09
CA ARG A 387 8.18 32.50 -15.23
C ARG A 387 9.17 32.41 -16.39
N GLN A 388 9.86 31.27 -16.51
CA GLN A 388 10.86 31.08 -17.56
C GLN A 388 10.22 30.87 -18.94
N PHE A 389 9.09 30.16 -18.99
CA PHE A 389 8.40 29.79 -20.23
C PHE A 389 6.94 30.28 -20.21
N PRO A 390 6.71 31.59 -20.41
CA PRO A 390 5.36 32.16 -20.32
C PRO A 390 4.44 31.65 -21.44
N ALA A 391 3.28 31.13 -21.06
CA ALA A 391 2.20 30.74 -21.97
C ALA A 391 1.41 31.98 -22.47
N ARG A 392 0.92 31.96 -23.72
CA ARG A 392 0.09 33.04 -24.27
C ARG A 392 -1.39 32.61 -24.33
N LYS A 393 -2.29 33.42 -23.76
CA LYS A 393 -3.77 33.21 -23.77
C LYS A 393 -4.22 31.91 -23.08
N LEU A 394 -3.61 31.60 -21.95
CA LEU A 394 -3.91 30.41 -21.16
C LEU A 394 -5.31 30.47 -20.55
N LYS A 395 -6.09 29.39 -20.67
CA LYS A 395 -7.31 29.22 -19.87
C LYS A 395 -7.01 28.45 -18.59
N ALA A 396 -7.72 28.78 -17.51
CA ALA A 396 -7.54 28.12 -16.21
C ALA A 396 -7.67 26.59 -16.30
N ALA A 397 -8.68 26.07 -17.01
CA ALA A 397 -8.88 24.63 -17.16
C ALA A 397 -7.73 23.93 -17.92
N GLU A 398 -7.11 24.59 -18.90
CA GLU A 398 -5.99 24.03 -19.67
C GLU A 398 -4.75 23.90 -18.78
N PHE A 399 -4.46 24.93 -17.97
CA PHE A 399 -3.35 24.90 -17.03
C PHE A 399 -3.56 23.87 -15.92
N VAL A 400 -4.77 23.84 -15.33
CA VAL A 400 -5.12 22.86 -14.29
C VAL A 400 -4.92 21.43 -14.80
N GLY A 401 -5.25 21.15 -16.07
CA GLY A 401 -5.02 19.83 -16.68
C GLY A 401 -3.54 19.40 -16.79
N THR A 402 -2.60 20.35 -16.62
CA THR A 402 -1.16 20.05 -16.57
C THR A 402 -0.70 19.57 -15.20
N LEU A 403 -1.39 19.98 -14.13
CA LEU A 403 -1.01 19.71 -12.75
C LEU A 403 -1.46 18.31 -12.31
N ARG A 404 -0.75 17.75 -11.33
CA ARG A 404 -1.19 16.57 -10.58
C ARG A 404 -1.99 16.98 -9.34
N THR A 405 -2.77 16.06 -8.80
CA THR A 405 -3.50 16.26 -7.54
C THR A 405 -2.53 16.41 -6.36
N LEU A 406 -2.85 17.30 -5.43
CA LEU A 406 -2.07 17.50 -4.21
C LEU A 406 -2.20 16.27 -3.33
N GLN A 407 -1.08 15.64 -3.01
CA GLN A 407 -1.05 14.41 -2.22
C GLN A 407 -0.98 14.74 -0.72
N PRO A 408 -1.72 14.01 0.14
CA PRO A 408 -1.44 13.98 1.58
C PRO A 408 0.00 13.54 1.86
N ARG A 409 0.56 13.99 2.98
CA ARG A 409 1.90 13.57 3.41
C ARG A 409 1.80 12.55 4.54
N MET A 410 2.48 11.43 4.37
CA MET A 410 2.59 10.39 5.38
C MET A 410 3.71 10.72 6.37
N TYR A 411 3.44 10.52 7.65
CA TYR A 411 4.41 10.60 8.75
C TYR A 411 4.33 9.33 9.58
N SER A 412 5.46 8.66 9.81
CA SER A 412 5.51 7.52 10.74
C SER A 412 5.08 7.99 12.13
N ILE A 413 4.11 7.28 12.72
CA ILE A 413 3.56 7.64 14.02
C ILE A 413 4.63 7.46 15.10
N ALA A 414 4.76 8.47 15.95
CA ALA A 414 5.79 8.57 16.99
C ALA A 414 5.27 8.27 18.41
N SER A 415 4.01 7.83 18.54
CA SER A 415 3.40 7.43 19.80
C SER A 415 2.80 6.02 19.77
N SER A 416 2.58 5.46 20.95
CA SER A 416 1.75 4.29 21.23
C SER A 416 0.37 4.73 21.68
N LEU A 417 -0.67 4.09 21.14
CA LEU A 417 -2.05 4.33 21.59
C LEU A 417 -2.31 3.77 23.00
N ALA A 418 -1.55 2.74 23.42
CA ALA A 418 -1.61 2.21 24.77
C ALA A 418 -1.06 3.20 25.82
N ALA A 419 -0.05 3.99 25.44
CA ALA A 419 0.52 5.02 26.30
C ALA A 419 -0.19 6.38 26.22
N ASN A 420 -0.71 6.72 25.05
CA ASN A 420 -1.39 7.99 24.79
C ASN A 420 -2.80 7.73 24.24
N PRO A 421 -3.76 7.36 25.12
CA PRO A 421 -5.14 7.20 24.70
C PRO A 421 -5.63 8.50 24.06
N GLU A 422 -6.26 8.38 22.90
CA GLU A 422 -6.87 9.53 22.19
C GLU A 422 -5.89 10.59 21.66
N ALA A 423 -4.59 10.30 21.54
CA ALA A 423 -3.65 11.20 20.86
C ALA A 423 -2.73 10.45 19.90
N VAL A 424 -2.35 11.11 18.80
CA VAL A 424 -1.35 10.61 17.85
C VAL A 424 -0.23 11.62 17.70
N HIS A 425 1.02 11.13 17.81
CA HIS A 425 2.19 11.99 17.79
C HIS A 425 2.96 11.76 16.50
N ILE A 426 3.57 12.81 15.96
CA ILE A 426 4.44 12.72 14.77
C ILE A 426 5.72 13.56 14.98
N THR A 427 6.78 13.17 14.28
CA THR A 427 8.05 13.92 14.27
C THR A 427 8.28 14.53 12.90
N VAL A 428 8.31 15.86 12.80
CA VAL A 428 8.29 16.58 11.52
C VAL A 428 9.57 17.39 11.36
N GLY A 429 10.39 17.06 10.36
CA GLY A 429 11.47 17.94 9.91
C GLY A 429 10.96 19.00 8.94
N ALA A 430 10.96 20.27 9.35
CA ALA A 430 10.58 21.38 8.49
C ALA A 430 11.60 21.54 7.34
N VAL A 431 11.10 21.50 6.10
CA VAL A 431 11.93 21.60 4.90
C VAL A 431 11.94 23.06 4.45
N ARG A 432 13.10 23.70 4.57
CA ARG A 432 13.34 25.07 4.11
C ARG A 432 14.73 25.16 3.49
N TYR A 433 14.82 25.76 2.31
CA TYR A 433 16.09 25.92 1.59
C TYR A 433 16.00 27.05 0.56
N ASP A 434 17.12 27.62 0.14
CA ASP A 434 17.15 28.58 -0.96
C ASP A 434 17.51 27.88 -2.27
N SER A 435 16.78 28.16 -3.33
CA SER A 435 17.02 27.58 -4.65
C SER A 435 16.52 28.47 -5.77
N HIS A 436 17.36 28.66 -6.80
CA HIS A 436 17.10 29.52 -7.96
C HIS A 436 16.63 30.93 -7.57
N GLY A 437 17.28 31.53 -6.55
CA GLY A 437 16.98 32.89 -6.10
C GLY A 437 15.71 33.06 -5.28
N ARG A 438 15.06 31.96 -4.87
CA ARG A 438 13.83 31.97 -4.06
C ARG A 438 13.99 31.09 -2.83
N ALA A 439 13.40 31.53 -1.72
CA ALA A 439 13.21 30.69 -0.55
C ALA A 439 12.15 29.63 -0.84
N ARG A 440 12.47 28.37 -0.55
CA ARG A 440 11.62 27.19 -0.75
C ARG A 440 11.16 26.64 0.58
N ARG A 441 9.95 26.08 0.57
CA ARG A 441 9.28 25.51 1.73
C ARG A 441 8.63 24.20 1.30
N GLY A 442 8.85 23.14 2.08
CA GLY A 442 8.09 21.90 1.89
C GLY A 442 6.63 22.12 2.29
N VAL A 443 5.69 21.75 1.42
CA VAL A 443 4.25 22.00 1.62
C VAL A 443 3.78 21.47 2.98
N ALA A 444 3.92 20.17 3.21
CA ALA A 444 3.43 19.52 4.43
C ALA A 444 4.18 19.95 5.69
N SER A 445 5.51 19.96 5.63
CA SER A 445 6.33 20.16 6.82
C SER A 445 6.30 21.60 7.31
N THR A 446 6.18 22.59 6.42
CA THR A 446 5.98 23.99 6.82
C THR A 446 4.53 24.31 7.15
N TYR A 447 3.55 23.64 6.52
CA TYR A 447 2.16 23.67 6.98
C TYR A 447 2.05 23.25 8.46
N LEU A 448 2.70 22.15 8.84
CA LEU A 448 2.72 21.65 10.22
C LEU A 448 3.58 22.52 11.15
N ALA A 449 4.74 23.01 10.71
CA ALA A 449 5.60 23.84 11.55
C ALA A 449 5.00 25.23 11.81
N ASP A 450 4.35 25.84 10.81
CA ASP A 450 3.94 27.25 10.87
C ASP A 450 2.45 27.46 11.24
N LEU A 451 1.56 26.59 10.75
CA LEU A 451 0.10 26.74 10.85
C LEU A 451 -0.55 25.81 11.88
N ALA A 452 -0.01 24.62 12.12
CA ALA A 452 -0.53 23.66 13.09
C ALA A 452 -0.12 24.05 14.53
N ARG A 453 -0.55 25.23 14.99
CA ARG A 453 -0.36 25.70 16.37
C ARG A 453 -1.41 25.10 17.30
N THR A 454 -1.12 25.01 18.59
CA THR A 454 -2.07 24.53 19.60
C THR A 454 -3.45 25.19 19.45
N GLY A 455 -4.49 24.36 19.37
CA GLY A 455 -5.88 24.78 19.14
C GLY A 455 -6.32 24.89 17.68
N ALA A 456 -5.39 24.86 16.71
CA ALA A 456 -5.75 24.67 15.30
C ALA A 456 -6.14 23.20 15.04
N SER A 457 -6.84 22.94 13.93
CA SER A 457 -7.14 21.57 13.50
C SER A 457 -6.41 21.22 12.21
N VAL A 458 -5.97 19.98 12.11
CA VAL A 458 -5.28 19.41 10.95
C VAL A 458 -6.09 18.21 10.44
N PRO A 459 -6.47 18.15 9.15
CA PRO A 459 -7.20 16.99 8.64
C PRO A 459 -6.25 15.80 8.48
N VAL A 460 -6.55 14.69 9.15
CA VAL A 460 -5.72 13.50 9.22
C VAL A 460 -6.50 12.20 9.04
N TYR A 461 -5.79 11.13 8.68
CA TYR A 461 -6.32 9.77 8.69
C TYR A 461 -5.19 8.79 9.04
N ILE A 462 -5.55 7.60 9.52
CA ILE A 462 -4.59 6.53 9.80
C ILE A 462 -4.38 5.68 8.56
N GLU A 463 -3.12 5.44 8.21
CA GLU A 463 -2.70 4.49 7.19
C GLU A 463 -2.02 3.31 7.89
N ALA A 464 -2.64 2.14 7.81
CA ALA A 464 -2.14 0.95 8.47
C ALA A 464 -0.93 0.38 7.71
N ASN A 465 0.19 0.15 8.41
CA ASN A 465 1.37 -0.47 7.84
C ASN A 465 1.50 -1.92 8.30
N ARG A 466 1.13 -2.89 7.46
CA ARG A 466 1.17 -4.31 7.83
C ARG A 466 2.57 -4.90 7.95
N ASN A 467 3.58 -4.22 7.41
CA ASN A 467 4.92 -4.76 7.23
C ASN A 467 5.95 -4.20 8.22
N PHE A 468 5.62 -3.12 8.93
CA PHE A 468 6.51 -2.48 9.90
C PHE A 468 5.86 -2.48 11.28
N LYS A 469 6.03 -3.58 12.03
CA LYS A 469 5.32 -3.84 13.30
C LYS A 469 6.24 -4.47 14.34
N LEU A 470 5.92 -4.22 15.61
CA LEU A 470 6.54 -4.94 16.71
C LEU A 470 6.34 -6.46 16.56
N PRO A 471 7.27 -7.29 17.08
CA PRO A 471 7.11 -8.73 17.05
C PRO A 471 5.89 -9.16 17.88
N GLN A 472 5.20 -10.23 17.45
CA GLN A 472 4.10 -10.81 18.24
C GLN A 472 4.59 -11.37 19.58
N ASP A 473 5.82 -11.88 19.62
CA ASP A 473 6.47 -12.28 20.87
C ASP A 473 7.03 -11.06 21.61
N ALA A 474 6.43 -10.74 22.76
CA ALA A 474 6.85 -9.63 23.62
C ALA A 474 8.26 -9.83 24.22
N HIS A 475 8.80 -11.06 24.24
CA HIS A 475 10.17 -11.34 24.69
C HIS A 475 11.22 -11.13 23.59
N ALA A 476 10.82 -11.10 22.31
CA ALA A 476 11.76 -10.98 21.22
C ALA A 476 12.57 -9.67 21.32
N PRO A 477 13.91 -9.71 21.25
CA PRO A 477 14.73 -8.50 21.24
C PRO A 477 14.46 -7.67 19.98
N ILE A 478 14.57 -6.35 20.06
CA ILE A 478 14.50 -5.47 18.90
C ILE A 478 15.72 -4.57 18.78
N ILE A 479 16.20 -4.42 17.54
CA ILE A 479 17.26 -3.49 17.14
C ILE A 479 16.62 -2.44 16.23
N MET A 480 16.68 -1.19 16.65
CA MET A 480 16.04 -0.05 16.01
C MET A 480 17.11 0.89 15.47
N ILE A 481 17.10 1.19 14.17
CA ILE A 481 18.11 2.05 13.52
C ILE A 481 17.38 3.21 12.85
N GLY A 482 17.43 4.39 13.46
CA GLY A 482 16.61 5.53 13.05
C GLY A 482 17.29 6.88 13.24
N PRO A 483 18.19 7.30 12.33
CA PRO A 483 18.77 8.63 12.40
C PRO A 483 17.77 9.74 12.02
N GLY A 484 17.93 10.92 12.63
CA GLY A 484 17.07 12.08 12.41
C GLY A 484 15.59 11.77 12.70
N THR A 485 14.70 12.18 11.79
CA THR A 485 13.26 11.92 11.90
C THR A 485 12.90 10.44 11.79
N GLY A 486 13.82 9.57 11.34
CA GLY A 486 13.65 8.12 11.37
C GLY A 486 13.54 7.54 12.79
N ILE A 487 13.75 8.35 13.83
CA ILE A 487 13.52 7.97 15.22
C ILE A 487 12.03 7.82 15.58
N ALA A 488 11.13 8.42 14.78
CA ALA A 488 9.71 8.52 15.07
C ALA A 488 9.06 7.16 15.45
N PRO A 489 9.04 6.13 14.58
CA PRO A 489 8.38 4.88 14.94
C PRO A 489 9.05 4.15 16.10
N PHE A 490 10.34 4.39 16.34
CA PHE A 490 11.06 3.76 17.46
C PHE A 490 10.71 4.38 18.80
N ARG A 491 10.33 5.67 18.82
CA ARG A 491 9.69 6.27 19.99
C ARG A 491 8.39 5.52 20.31
N ALA A 492 7.53 5.30 19.30
CA ALA A 492 6.29 4.54 19.46
C ALA A 492 6.52 3.10 19.95
N PHE A 493 7.53 2.40 19.40
CA PHE A 493 7.83 1.02 19.76
C PHE A 493 8.26 0.88 21.22
N VAL A 494 9.15 1.76 21.69
CA VAL A 494 9.62 1.74 23.07
C VAL A 494 8.53 2.18 24.04
N GLU A 495 7.73 3.17 23.65
CA GLU A 495 6.58 3.63 24.43
C GLU A 495 5.50 2.54 24.58
N GLU A 496 5.19 1.80 23.51
CA GLU A 496 4.29 0.63 23.57
C GLU A 496 4.83 -0.46 24.49
N ARG A 497 6.11 -0.82 24.32
CA ARG A 497 6.73 -1.86 25.16
C ARG A 497 6.75 -1.46 26.64
N GLN A 498 6.93 -0.18 26.94
CA GLN A 498 6.78 0.31 28.31
C GLN A 498 5.34 0.19 28.80
N ALA A 499 4.36 0.65 28.02
CA ALA A 499 2.95 0.65 28.41
C ALA A 499 2.39 -0.77 28.65
N LEU A 500 2.92 -1.76 27.94
CA LEU A 500 2.54 -3.16 28.05
C LEU A 500 3.43 -4.00 28.99
N ASP A 501 4.39 -3.37 29.69
CA ASP A 501 5.40 -4.06 30.51
C ASP A 501 6.11 -5.20 29.76
N ALA A 502 6.38 -4.99 28.46
CA ALA A 502 6.97 -6.00 27.58
C ALA A 502 8.44 -6.27 27.97
N PRO A 503 8.84 -7.52 28.25
CA PRO A 503 10.15 -7.84 28.81
C PRO A 503 11.29 -7.92 27.78
N GLY A 504 10.98 -7.85 26.49
CA GLY A 504 11.96 -7.95 25.41
C GLY A 504 12.98 -6.81 25.43
N LYS A 505 14.24 -7.13 25.09
CA LYS A 505 15.32 -6.14 25.05
C LYS A 505 15.11 -5.12 23.93
N ASN A 506 15.49 -3.86 24.17
CA ASN A 506 15.37 -2.77 23.20
C ASN A 506 16.73 -2.09 22.97
N TRP A 507 17.17 -2.02 21.73
CA TRP A 507 18.41 -1.34 21.35
C TRP A 507 18.16 -0.30 20.27
N LEU A 508 18.49 0.96 20.56
CA LEU A 508 18.40 2.06 19.61
C LEU A 508 19.78 2.48 19.07
N PHE A 509 19.94 2.51 17.75
CA PHE A 509 20.99 3.23 17.05
C PHE A 509 20.40 4.54 16.52
N PHE A 510 20.80 5.65 17.11
CA PHE A 510 20.36 6.98 16.72
C PHE A 510 21.52 7.81 16.17
N GLY A 511 21.25 8.67 15.21
CA GLY A 511 22.23 9.65 14.79
C GLY A 511 21.62 10.92 14.21
N ASP A 512 22.34 12.03 14.34
CA ASP A 512 21.98 13.29 13.72
C ASP A 512 23.23 14.14 13.43
N ARG A 513 23.08 15.45 13.21
CA ARG A 513 24.16 16.39 12.91
C ARG A 513 24.98 16.65 14.16
N ASN A 514 24.37 17.17 15.22
CA ASN A 514 25.09 17.62 16.41
C ASN A 514 24.42 17.15 17.72
N PHE A 515 25.21 16.72 18.70
CA PHE A 515 24.71 16.24 19.99
C PHE A 515 23.89 17.29 20.74
N ARG A 516 24.37 18.54 20.76
CA ARG A 516 23.77 19.62 21.57
C ARG A 516 22.49 20.19 21.00
N THR A 517 22.28 20.08 19.69
CA THR A 517 21.17 20.74 19.00
C THR A 517 20.23 19.78 18.32
N ASP A 518 20.63 18.54 18.04
CA ASP A 518 19.85 17.63 17.19
C ASP A 518 19.60 16.26 17.84
N PHE A 519 19.89 16.10 19.13
CA PHE A 519 19.54 14.87 19.85
C PHE A 519 18.05 14.86 20.21
N LEU A 520 17.24 14.43 19.26
CA LEU A 520 15.78 14.36 19.37
C LEU A 520 15.35 13.47 20.55
N TYR A 521 14.39 13.95 21.33
CA TYR A 521 13.82 13.25 22.49
C TYR A 521 14.85 12.81 23.56
N GLN A 522 16.00 13.52 23.67
CA GLN A 522 17.10 13.16 24.57
C GLN A 522 16.65 12.77 25.99
N ARG A 523 15.78 13.57 26.60
CA ARG A 523 15.31 13.35 27.98
C ARG A 523 14.48 12.08 28.12
N GLU A 524 13.68 11.75 27.11
CA GLU A 524 12.88 10.52 27.09
C GLU A 524 13.76 9.28 26.97
N TRP A 525 14.76 9.30 26.09
CA TRP A 525 15.72 8.18 25.97
C TRP A 525 16.52 7.95 27.25
N GLN A 526 16.94 9.03 27.91
CA GLN A 526 17.60 8.93 29.22
C GLN A 526 16.69 8.30 30.29
N ARG A 527 15.40 8.65 30.27
CA ARG A 527 14.39 8.04 31.15
C ARG A 527 14.21 6.56 30.83
N TYR A 528 13.98 6.20 29.57
CA TYR A 528 13.81 4.79 29.18
C TYR A 528 15.02 3.93 29.53
N ALA A 529 16.23 4.45 29.39
CA ALA A 529 17.45 3.74 29.79
C ALA A 529 17.53 3.58 31.32
N LYS A 530 17.19 4.61 32.08
CA LYS A 530 17.16 4.56 33.55
C LYS A 530 16.12 3.58 34.08
N ASP A 531 14.95 3.55 33.45
CA ASP A 531 13.82 2.71 33.84
C ASP A 531 13.98 1.26 33.34
N GLY A 532 15.04 0.96 32.58
CA GLY A 532 15.35 -0.38 32.08
C GLY A 532 14.58 -0.80 30.83
N VAL A 533 13.68 0.05 30.32
CA VAL A 533 12.94 -0.19 29.08
C VAL A 533 13.90 -0.21 27.89
N LEU A 534 14.80 0.77 27.80
CA LEU A 534 15.82 0.81 26.75
C LEU A 534 17.10 0.13 27.25
N THR A 535 17.38 -1.06 26.73
CA THR A 535 18.54 -1.87 27.13
C THR A 535 19.86 -1.23 26.68
N LYS A 536 19.89 -0.67 25.47
CA LYS A 536 21.07 -0.04 24.88
C LYS A 536 20.72 1.13 23.96
N ILE A 537 21.62 2.10 23.90
CA ILE A 537 21.57 3.19 22.93
C ILE A 537 22.98 3.50 22.41
N ASP A 538 23.13 3.55 21.08
CA ASP A 538 24.36 3.94 20.41
C ASP A 538 24.10 5.19 19.57
N LEU A 539 24.96 6.20 19.73
CA LEU A 539 24.76 7.54 19.20
C LEU A 539 25.82 7.92 18.17
N ALA A 540 25.39 8.51 17.05
CA ALA A 540 26.26 8.98 15.97
C ALA A 540 25.98 10.45 15.61
N PHE A 541 26.96 11.34 15.81
CA PHE A 541 26.84 12.76 15.47
C PHE A 541 27.83 13.13 14.38
N SER A 542 27.29 13.43 13.19
CA SER A 542 28.07 13.59 11.96
C SER A 542 28.85 14.90 11.86
N ARG A 543 28.60 15.88 12.74
CA ARG A 543 29.17 17.23 12.69
C ARG A 543 29.81 17.70 14.00
N ASP A 544 29.97 16.83 14.99
CA ASP A 544 30.61 17.17 16.26
C ASP A 544 32.14 17.05 16.22
N THR A 545 32.67 16.29 15.26
CA THR A 545 34.10 16.04 15.04
C THR A 545 34.46 16.27 13.57
N GLU A 546 35.77 16.32 13.27
CA GLU A 546 36.26 16.36 11.88
C GLU A 546 35.85 15.09 11.11
N ASP A 547 35.93 13.93 11.77
CA ASP A 547 35.46 12.66 11.24
C ASP A 547 33.93 12.57 11.31
N LYS A 548 33.29 12.22 10.20
CA LYS A 548 31.84 12.02 10.15
C LYS A 548 31.47 10.67 10.73
N VAL A 549 30.76 10.66 11.86
CA VAL A 549 30.24 9.45 12.49
C VAL A 549 28.77 9.25 12.13
N TYR A 550 28.45 8.09 11.54
CA TYR A 550 27.09 7.70 11.18
C TYR A 550 26.67 6.39 11.86
N VAL A 551 25.38 6.05 11.80
CA VAL A 551 24.81 4.87 12.48
C VAL A 551 25.42 3.55 12.00
N GLN A 552 25.77 3.44 10.72
CA GLN A 552 26.45 2.26 10.16
C GLN A 552 27.88 2.07 10.71
N HIS A 553 28.52 3.13 11.20
CA HIS A 553 29.82 3.00 11.90
C HIS A 553 29.59 2.39 13.27
N ARG A 554 28.61 2.89 14.03
CA ARG A 554 28.22 2.33 15.33
C ARG A 554 27.75 0.87 15.22
N LEU A 555 27.02 0.54 14.16
CA LEU A 555 26.57 -0.82 13.91
C LEU A 555 27.76 -1.78 13.75
N ARG A 556 28.80 -1.39 13.00
CA ARG A 556 30.03 -2.18 12.85
C ARG A 556 30.83 -2.27 14.15
N GLU A 557 30.97 -1.16 14.88
CA GLU A 557 31.63 -1.14 16.19
C GLU A 557 30.98 -2.11 17.19
N GLN A 558 29.65 -2.19 17.16
CA GLN A 558 28.85 -3.09 18.01
C GLN A 558 28.60 -4.46 17.37
N GLY A 559 29.27 -4.77 16.25
CA GLY A 559 28.93 -5.88 15.36
C GLY A 559 28.78 -7.23 16.06
N LYS A 560 29.67 -7.55 17.01
CA LYS A 560 29.59 -8.79 17.79
C LYS A 560 28.26 -8.91 18.54
N ALA A 561 27.87 -7.88 19.28
CA ALA A 561 26.64 -7.88 20.07
C ALA A 561 25.39 -7.80 19.19
N VAL A 562 25.46 -7.11 18.05
CA VAL A 562 24.40 -7.12 17.04
C VAL A 562 24.17 -8.54 16.52
N TYR A 563 25.24 -9.23 16.13
CA TYR A 563 25.15 -10.62 15.65
C TYR A 563 24.61 -11.56 16.74
N GLU A 564 25.07 -11.43 17.99
CA GLU A 564 24.54 -12.19 19.13
C GLU A 564 23.02 -12.01 19.29
N TRP A 565 22.51 -10.78 19.21
CA TRP A 565 21.06 -10.52 19.28
C TRP A 565 20.30 -11.12 18.10
N LEU A 566 20.86 -11.09 16.88
CA LEU A 566 20.26 -11.75 15.72
C LEU A 566 20.14 -13.27 15.93
N GLN A 567 21.14 -13.89 16.58
CA GLN A 567 21.09 -15.31 16.96
C GLN A 567 20.06 -15.57 18.08
N GLU A 568 19.82 -14.61 18.98
CA GLU A 568 18.75 -14.67 19.98
C GLU A 568 17.33 -14.49 19.41
N GLY A 569 17.17 -14.34 18.09
CA GLY A 569 15.87 -14.15 17.46
C GLY A 569 15.45 -12.68 17.31
N ALA A 570 16.38 -11.72 17.44
CA ALA A 570 16.04 -10.30 17.35
C ALA A 570 15.38 -9.93 16.02
N HIS A 571 14.49 -8.94 16.08
CA HIS A 571 13.96 -8.23 14.92
C HIS A 571 14.71 -6.90 14.75
N LEU A 572 15.14 -6.62 13.52
CA LEU A 572 15.88 -5.44 13.13
C LEU A 572 15.01 -4.52 12.28
N TYR A 573 15.02 -3.25 12.61
CA TYR A 573 14.20 -2.22 11.97
C TYR A 573 15.07 -1.05 11.53
N VAL A 574 14.84 -0.56 10.31
CA VAL A 574 15.51 0.63 9.76
C VAL A 574 14.46 1.65 9.34
N CYS A 575 14.59 2.89 9.80
CA CYS A 575 13.71 3.99 9.39
C CYS A 575 14.49 5.27 9.08
N GLY A 576 14.08 6.00 8.05
CA GLY A 576 14.68 7.27 7.63
C GLY A 576 15.01 7.30 6.13
N ASP A 577 16.13 7.94 5.79
CA ASP A 577 16.56 8.19 4.40
C ASP A 577 16.73 6.91 3.57
N ALA A 578 15.93 6.78 2.51
CA ALA A 578 15.96 5.62 1.61
C ALA A 578 17.18 5.60 0.67
N GLU A 579 17.65 6.77 0.23
CA GLU A 579 18.65 6.88 -0.84
C GLU A 579 20.06 6.46 -0.41
N HIS A 580 20.49 6.87 0.78
CA HIS A 580 21.86 6.70 1.26
C HIS A 580 21.90 5.83 2.51
N MET A 581 21.17 6.23 3.55
CA MET A 581 21.27 5.63 4.88
C MET A 581 20.83 4.16 4.88
N ALA A 582 19.67 3.86 4.31
CA ALA A 582 19.14 2.50 4.26
C ALA A 582 20.09 1.52 3.56
N ARG A 583 20.72 1.96 2.46
CA ARG A 583 21.71 1.16 1.72
C ARG A 583 22.96 0.93 2.55
N ASP A 584 23.51 1.98 3.14
CA ASP A 584 24.76 1.90 3.90
C ASP A 584 24.59 1.04 5.17
N VAL A 585 23.43 1.11 5.82
CA VAL A 585 23.06 0.23 6.96
C VAL A 585 22.90 -1.22 6.51
N HIS A 586 22.26 -1.47 5.37
CA HIS A 586 22.12 -2.82 4.83
C HIS A 586 23.48 -3.46 4.52
N THR A 587 24.39 -2.72 3.87
CA THR A 587 25.77 -3.19 3.64
C THR A 587 26.49 -3.45 4.96
N ALA A 588 26.38 -2.54 5.94
CA ALA A 588 26.99 -2.73 7.25
C ALA A 588 26.46 -3.96 7.99
N LEU A 589 25.17 -4.28 7.86
CA LEU A 589 24.58 -5.46 8.44
C LEU A 589 25.15 -6.75 7.83
N ILE A 590 25.31 -6.79 6.49
CA ILE A 590 25.95 -7.91 5.80
C ILE A 590 27.39 -8.06 6.28
N ASP A 591 28.15 -6.97 6.38
CA ASP A 591 29.53 -6.99 6.88
C ASP A 591 29.62 -7.56 8.30
N VAL A 592 28.72 -7.13 9.20
CA VAL A 592 28.63 -7.60 10.58
C VAL A 592 28.35 -9.10 10.64
N ILE A 593 27.39 -9.58 9.84
CA ILE A 593 27.03 -11.01 9.79
C ILE A 593 28.16 -11.84 9.21
N ALA A 594 28.82 -11.38 8.14
CA ALA A 594 29.97 -12.06 7.55
C ALA A 594 31.12 -12.19 8.57
N GLN A 595 31.49 -11.08 9.21
CA GLN A 595 32.61 -11.03 10.15
C GLN A 595 32.35 -11.83 11.42
N HIS A 596 31.16 -11.71 12.03
CA HIS A 596 30.89 -12.32 13.34
C HIS A 596 30.22 -13.69 13.26
N GLY A 597 29.67 -14.05 12.09
CA GLY A 597 29.15 -15.38 11.80
C GLY A 597 30.11 -16.33 11.11
N ASP A 598 31.33 -15.87 10.78
CA ASP A 598 32.32 -16.63 9.99
C ASP A 598 31.73 -17.13 8.66
N LEU A 599 30.98 -16.25 7.99
CA LEU A 599 30.29 -16.52 6.73
C LEU A 599 30.97 -15.80 5.58
N SER A 600 30.89 -16.35 4.37
CA SER A 600 31.23 -15.59 3.17
C SER A 600 30.24 -14.43 2.98
N GLN A 601 30.62 -13.43 2.18
CA GLN A 601 29.76 -12.29 1.87
C GLN A 601 28.42 -12.73 1.22
N GLU A 602 28.46 -13.74 0.35
CA GLU A 602 27.28 -14.29 -0.30
C GLU A 602 26.36 -15.01 0.71
N ALA A 603 26.94 -15.78 1.62
CA ALA A 603 26.18 -16.47 2.67
C ALA A 603 25.57 -15.47 3.68
N ALA A 604 26.28 -14.38 4.00
CA ALA A 604 25.76 -13.31 4.84
C ALA A 604 24.62 -12.54 4.14
N ALA A 605 24.73 -12.28 2.84
CA ALA A 605 23.64 -11.69 2.07
C ALA A 605 22.38 -12.57 2.06
N GLU A 606 22.53 -13.89 1.88
CA GLU A 606 21.41 -14.84 1.97
C GLU A 606 20.82 -14.94 3.39
N TYR A 607 21.66 -14.80 4.42
CA TYR A 607 21.19 -14.69 5.80
C TYR A 607 20.27 -13.48 5.97
N VAL A 608 20.67 -12.31 5.46
CA VAL A 608 19.85 -11.09 5.51
C VAL A 608 18.55 -11.26 4.72
N LYS A 609 18.59 -11.88 3.54
CA LYS A 609 17.38 -12.23 2.79
C LYS A 609 16.44 -13.13 3.60
N THR A 610 16.99 -14.09 4.32
CA THR A 610 16.22 -14.96 5.21
C THR A 610 15.55 -14.15 6.33
N LEU A 611 16.25 -13.19 6.95
CA LEU A 611 15.63 -12.30 7.94
C LEU A 611 14.48 -11.48 7.34
N GLN A 612 14.60 -11.00 6.10
CA GLN A 612 13.51 -10.27 5.43
C GLN A 612 12.29 -11.17 5.20
N ARG A 613 12.51 -12.38 4.69
CA ARG A 613 11.45 -13.38 4.48
C ARG A 613 10.74 -13.78 5.79
N GLU A 614 11.50 -13.87 6.87
CA GLU A 614 10.97 -14.12 8.23
C GLU A 614 10.34 -12.88 8.88
N LYS A 615 10.30 -11.74 8.19
CA LYS A 615 9.84 -10.45 8.74
C LYS A 615 10.61 -10.01 9.98
N ARG A 616 11.86 -10.46 10.12
CA ARG A 616 12.81 -10.10 11.18
C ARG A 616 13.77 -8.99 10.76
N TYR A 617 13.77 -8.58 9.49
CA TYR A 617 14.41 -7.36 9.03
C TYR A 617 13.40 -6.52 8.23
N GLN A 618 12.99 -5.38 8.78
CA GLN A 618 11.94 -4.53 8.23
C GLN A 618 12.46 -3.09 8.00
N ARG A 619 11.95 -2.43 6.95
CA ARG A 619 12.37 -1.08 6.56
C ARG A 619 11.17 -0.18 6.32
N ASP A 620 11.17 0.99 6.96
CA ASP A 620 10.23 2.10 6.72
C ASP A 620 11.04 3.32 6.31
N VAL A 621 11.39 3.38 5.02
CA VAL A 621 12.34 4.36 4.47
C VAL A 621 11.67 5.17 3.37
N TYR A 622 12.01 6.46 3.31
CA TYR A 622 11.35 7.46 2.46
C TYR A 622 12.29 8.52 1.92
#